data_AF-A0A0F0H443-F1
#
_entry.id   AF-A0A0F0H443-F1
#
_cell.length_a   1.000
_cell.length_b   1.000
_cell.length_c   1.000
_cell.angle_alpha   90.00
_cell.angle_beta   90.00
_cell.angle_gamma   90.00
#
_symmetry.space_group_name_H-M   'P 1'
#
loop_
_entity.id
_entity.type
_entity.pdbx_description
1 polymer ?
#
loop_
_entity_poly.entity_id
_entity_poly.type
_entity_poly.pdbx_seq_one_letter_code
_entity_poly.pdbx_strand_id
1 'polypeptide(L)'
;MTTATATATRKFALGRYATVVTRVLTGLLFATTGLNGFLMFMPAPDPSTMAPEGVAFSGALYATGYMLQLASGVQLVAGILLVIGRFVPLALAMLAPMVVNIFLFHVFLEPSG
;
A
#
# COMPACT_ATOMS: atom_id res chain seq x y z
N MET A 1 12.52 -43.82 36.81
CA MET A 1 13.41 -42.85 36.15
C MET A 1 12.62 -42.18 35.03
N THR A 2 12.18 -40.96 35.26
CA THR A 2 11.38 -40.13 34.34
C THR A 2 12.31 -39.13 33.65
N THR A 3 12.36 -39.13 32.33
CA THR A 3 12.97 -38.04 31.53
C THR A 3 11.91 -37.49 30.60
N ALA A 4 11.33 -36.35 30.97
CA ALA A 4 10.45 -35.56 30.12
C ALA A 4 11.31 -34.58 29.31
N THR A 5 11.32 -34.76 28.00
CA THR A 5 12.06 -33.91 27.04
C THR A 5 11.31 -32.59 26.85
N ALA A 6 11.97 -31.48 27.18
CA ALA A 6 11.41 -30.13 27.01
C ALA A 6 11.33 -29.76 25.52
N THR A 7 10.11 -29.56 25.01
CA THR A 7 9.85 -29.03 23.66
C THR A 7 10.19 -27.55 23.62
N ALA A 8 11.39 -27.23 23.13
CA ALA A 8 11.88 -25.86 23.00
C ALA A 8 11.08 -25.04 21.96
N THR A 9 10.82 -23.80 22.37
CA THR A 9 9.91 -22.79 21.82
C THR A 9 10.27 -22.34 20.38
N ARG A 10 9.58 -22.88 19.37
CA ARG A 10 9.76 -22.51 17.94
C ARG A 10 9.04 -21.22 17.50
N LYS A 11 8.54 -20.39 18.43
CA LYS A 11 7.69 -19.21 18.14
C LYS A 11 8.45 -17.94 17.71
N PHE A 12 9.72 -17.80 18.09
CA PHE A 12 10.48 -16.55 17.89
C PHE A 12 10.94 -16.32 16.44
N ALA A 13 11.17 -17.38 15.66
CA ALA A 13 11.62 -17.25 14.27
C ALA A 13 10.48 -16.75 13.35
N LEU A 14 9.26 -17.24 13.54
CA LEU A 14 8.10 -16.92 12.69
C LEU A 14 7.76 -15.42 12.71
N GLY A 15 7.81 -14.78 13.89
CA GLY A 15 7.50 -13.34 14.01
C GLY A 15 8.45 -12.44 13.23
N ARG A 16 9.75 -12.77 13.21
CA ARG A 16 10.76 -12.01 12.46
C ARG A 16 10.56 -12.17 10.95
N TYR A 17 10.30 -13.39 10.47
CA TYR A 17 10.02 -13.61 9.05
C TYR A 17 8.72 -12.97 8.60
N ALA A 18 7.65 -13.08 9.40
CA ALA A 18 6.36 -12.45 9.11
C ALA A 18 6.50 -10.92 8.94
N THR A 19 7.22 -10.27 9.86
CA THR A 19 7.43 -8.82 9.80
C THR A 19 8.19 -8.40 8.54
N VAL A 20 9.23 -9.16 8.15
CA VAL A 20 10.00 -8.88 6.93
C VAL A 20 9.15 -9.11 5.69
N VAL A 21 8.39 -10.21 5.64
CA VAL A 21 7.51 -10.55 4.51
C VAL A 21 6.43 -9.49 4.33
N THR A 22 5.69 -9.14 5.38
CA THR A 22 4.65 -8.10 5.29
C THR A 22 5.24 -6.77 4.86
N ARG A 23 6.39 -6.36 5.43
CA ARG A 23 7.05 -5.10 5.04
C ARG A 23 7.43 -5.08 3.56
N VAL A 24 8.03 -6.15 3.06
CA VAL A 24 8.47 -6.26 1.68
C VAL A 24 7.26 -6.30 0.73
N LEU A 25 6.22 -7.06 1.06
CA LEU A 25 4.98 -7.11 0.28
C LEU A 25 4.28 -5.75 0.22
N THR A 26 4.12 -5.08 1.36
CA THR A 26 3.54 -3.74 1.42
C THR A 26 4.39 -2.72 0.64
N GLY A 27 5.71 -2.78 0.78
CA GLY A 27 6.63 -1.92 0.03
C GLY A 27 6.55 -2.14 -1.48
N LEU A 28 6.52 -3.39 -1.92
CA LEU A 28 6.35 -3.75 -3.34
C LEU A 28 5.01 -3.24 -3.88
N LEU A 29 3.91 -3.50 -3.18
CA LEU A 29 2.57 -3.06 -3.57
C LEU A 29 2.51 -1.54 -3.81
N PHE A 30 3.02 -0.75 -2.87
CA PHE A 30 3.03 0.70 -3.00
C PHE A 30 4.05 1.20 -4.03
N ALA A 31 5.19 0.54 -4.19
CA ALA A 31 6.16 0.88 -5.22
C ALA A 31 5.60 0.61 -6.63
N THR A 32 4.97 -0.54 -6.87
CA THR A 32 4.37 -0.87 -8.18
C THR A 32 3.19 0.02 -8.50
N THR A 33 2.34 0.33 -7.51
CA THR A 33 1.18 1.23 -7.69
C THR A 33 1.62 2.68 -7.93
N GLY A 34 2.62 3.16 -7.20
CA GLY A 34 3.25 4.46 -7.43
C GLY A 34 3.88 4.55 -8.82
N LEU A 35 4.61 3.52 -9.24
CA LEU A 35 5.19 3.44 -10.58
C LEU A 35 4.10 3.40 -11.67
N ASN A 36 2.99 2.69 -11.41
CA ASN A 36 1.86 2.62 -12.32
C ASN A 36 1.21 3.98 -12.57
N GLY A 37 1.15 4.88 -11.59
CA GLY A 37 0.61 6.22 -11.83
C GLY A 37 1.46 7.09 -12.77
N PHE A 38 2.74 6.76 -12.96
CA PHE A 38 3.60 7.43 -13.95
C PHE A 38 3.59 6.74 -15.31
N LEU A 39 3.60 5.41 -15.33
CA LEU A 39 3.78 4.62 -16.54
C LEU A 39 2.49 3.99 -17.08
N MET A 40 1.38 4.14 -16.35
CA MET A 40 0.03 3.67 -16.71
C MET A 40 0.00 2.23 -17.23
N PHE A 41 0.75 1.34 -16.58
CA PHE A 41 0.91 -0.05 -17.02
C PHE A 41 -0.34 -0.91 -16.81
N MET A 42 -1.17 -0.56 -15.83
CA MET A 42 -2.44 -1.22 -15.54
C MET A 42 -3.58 -0.40 -16.15
N PRO A 43 -4.45 -1.04 -16.98
CA PRO A 43 -5.65 -0.39 -17.50
C PRO A 43 -6.50 0.15 -16.35
N ALA A 44 -6.98 1.38 -16.49
CA ALA A 44 -7.96 1.91 -15.55
C ALA A 44 -9.22 1.02 -15.58
N PRO A 45 -9.86 0.76 -14.43
CA PRO A 45 -11.13 0.05 -14.38
C PRO A 45 -12.19 0.73 -15.25
N ASP A 46 -13.10 -0.06 -15.83
CA ASP A 46 -14.16 0.49 -16.68
C ASP A 46 -15.06 1.42 -15.83
N PRO A 47 -15.19 2.72 -16.19
CA PRO A 47 -15.99 3.67 -15.44
C PRO A 47 -17.45 3.27 -15.28
N SER A 48 -17.97 2.41 -16.15
CA SER A 48 -19.34 1.88 -16.06
C SER A 48 -19.56 0.91 -14.90
N THR A 49 -18.48 0.40 -14.29
CA THR A 49 -18.53 -0.52 -13.15
C THR A 49 -18.28 0.18 -11.81
N MET A 50 -17.90 1.46 -11.84
CA MET A 50 -17.51 2.25 -10.67
C MET A 50 -18.61 3.24 -10.27
N ALA A 51 -18.57 3.70 -9.02
CA ALA A 51 -19.50 4.72 -8.56
C ALA A 51 -19.26 6.05 -9.30
N PRO A 52 -20.30 6.77 -9.75
CA PRO A 52 -20.14 8.02 -10.50
C PRO A 52 -19.29 9.08 -9.76
N GLU A 53 -19.40 9.10 -8.43
CA GLU A 53 -18.64 10.02 -7.57
C GLU A 53 -17.14 9.65 -7.50
N GLY A 54 -16.81 8.36 -7.44
CA GLY A 54 -15.44 7.86 -7.48
C GLY A 54 -14.74 8.14 -8.82
N VAL A 55 -15.48 7.99 -9.92
CA VAL A 55 -15.03 8.36 -11.27
C VAL A 55 -14.79 9.86 -11.37
N ALA A 56 -15.71 10.69 -10.85
CA ALA A 56 -15.57 12.15 -10.87
C ALA A 56 -14.35 12.62 -10.06
N PHE A 57 -14.10 12.02 -8.90
CA PHE A 57 -12.93 12.33 -8.07
C PHE A 57 -11.62 11.94 -8.78
N SER A 58 -11.53 10.70 -9.29
CA SER A 58 -10.35 10.22 -10.02
C SER A 58 -10.08 11.05 -11.29
N GLY A 59 -11.14 11.41 -12.02
CA GLY A 59 -11.09 12.30 -13.17
C GLY A 59 -10.61 13.70 -12.81
N ALA A 60 -11.05 14.25 -11.67
CA ALA A 60 -10.59 15.55 -11.19
C ALA A 60 -9.10 15.52 -10.79
N LEU A 61 -8.65 14.47 -10.10
CA LEU A 61 -7.24 14.29 -9.78
C LEU A 61 -6.36 14.18 -11.04
N TYR A 62 -6.85 13.49 -12.07
CA TYR A 62 -6.18 13.42 -13.36
C TYR A 62 -6.15 14.79 -14.07
N ALA A 63 -7.29 15.49 -14.10
CA ALA A 63 -7.41 16.80 -14.74
C ALA A 63 -6.56 17.88 -14.08
N THR A 64 -6.34 17.80 -12.75
CA THR A 64 -5.46 18.73 -12.03
C THR A 64 -3.97 18.52 -12.33
N GLY A 65 -3.58 17.37 -12.89
CA GLY A 65 -2.25 17.12 -13.45
C GLY A 65 -1.06 17.09 -12.48
N TYR A 66 -1.24 17.45 -11.20
CA TYR A 66 -0.19 17.40 -10.18
C TYR A 66 -0.50 16.43 -9.05
N MET A 67 -1.77 16.28 -8.66
CA MET A 67 -2.14 15.48 -7.48
C MET A 67 -1.84 14.01 -7.67
N LEU A 68 -2.15 13.46 -8.85
CA LEU A 68 -1.90 12.05 -9.15
C LEU A 68 -0.40 11.77 -9.16
N GLN A 69 0.39 12.62 -9.83
CA GLN A 69 1.84 12.51 -9.94
C GLN A 69 2.53 12.69 -8.59
N LEU A 70 2.06 13.63 -7.77
CA LEU A 70 2.52 13.81 -6.39
C LEU A 70 2.23 12.55 -5.57
N ALA A 71 1.00 12.04 -5.63
CA ALA A 71 0.60 10.87 -4.87
C ALA A 71 1.39 9.63 -5.28
N SER A 72 1.51 9.39 -6.58
CA SER A 72 2.32 8.32 -7.16
C SER A 72 3.79 8.43 -6.80
N GLY A 73 4.37 9.64 -6.81
CA GLY A 73 5.74 9.89 -6.41
C GLY A 73 6.00 9.58 -4.93
N VAL A 74 5.14 10.08 -4.05
CA VAL A 74 5.21 9.82 -2.60
C VAL A 74 5.08 8.32 -2.31
N GLN A 75 4.15 7.65 -2.98
CA GLN A 75 3.88 6.23 -2.81
C GLN A 75 5.03 5.36 -3.32
N LEU A 76 5.63 5.73 -4.46
CA LEU A 76 6.82 5.08 -5.01
C LEU A 76 8.03 5.22 -4.08
N VAL A 77 8.31 6.44 -3.61
CA VAL A 77 9.42 6.70 -2.68
C VAL A 77 9.22 5.93 -1.38
N ALA A 78 8.04 5.99 -0.77
CA ALA A 78 7.76 5.27 0.47
C ALA A 78 7.81 3.75 0.28
N GLY A 79 7.29 3.22 -0.84
CA GLY A 79 7.38 1.81 -1.19
C GLY A 79 8.83 1.32 -1.32
N ILE A 80 9.68 2.07 -2.02
CA ILE A 80 11.11 1.78 -2.15
C ILE A 80 11.80 1.79 -0.79
N LEU A 81 11.54 2.79 0.05
CA LEU A 81 12.08 2.86 1.42
C LEU A 81 11.69 1.64 2.26
N LEU A 82 10.43 1.17 2.14
CA LEU A 82 9.95 -0.05 2.80
C LEU A 82 10.65 -1.31 2.28
N VAL A 83 10.86 -1.45 0.97
CA VAL A 83 11.58 -2.61 0.40
C VAL A 83 13.02 -2.64 0.91
N ILE A 84 13.74 -1.51 0.80
CA ILE A 84 15.12 -1.37 1.28
C ILE A 84 15.21 -1.58 2.80
N GLY A 85 14.16 -1.26 3.54
CA GLY A 85 14.14 -1.36 5.01
C GLY A 85 14.86 -0.23 5.71
N ARG A 86 15.09 0.86 5.00
CA ARG A 86 15.72 2.06 5.52
C ARG A 86 14.62 3.09 5.79
N PHE A 87 14.62 3.66 6.99
CA PHE A 87 13.61 4.63 7.42
C PHE A 87 12.17 4.11 7.39
N VAL A 88 11.95 2.86 7.82
CA VAL A 88 10.61 2.24 7.91
C VAL A 88 9.58 3.13 8.62
N PRO A 89 9.86 3.76 9.78
CA PRO A 89 8.89 4.63 10.43
C PRO A 89 8.50 5.86 9.59
N LEU A 90 9.45 6.43 8.84
CA LEU A 90 9.21 7.57 7.96
C LEU A 90 8.36 7.16 6.76
N ALA A 91 8.67 6.02 6.13
CA ALA A 91 7.90 5.51 5.01
C ALA A 91 6.44 5.21 5.40
N LEU A 92 6.23 4.64 6.59
CA LEU A 92 4.89 4.43 7.14
C LEU A 92 4.18 5.76 7.46
N ALA A 93 4.89 6.76 7.99
CA ALA A 93 4.31 8.08 8.24
C ALA A 93 3.88 8.78 6.94
N MET A 94 4.62 8.59 5.85
CA MET A 94 4.26 9.11 4.52
C MET A 94 3.08 8.35 3.91
N LEU A 95 2.99 7.04 4.12
CA LEU A 95 1.88 6.22 3.62
C LEU A 95 0.60 6.36 4.46
N ALA A 96 0.69 6.72 5.74
CA ALA A 96 -0.45 6.86 6.63
C ALA A 96 -1.57 7.76 6.06
N PRO A 97 -1.31 9.02 5.63
CA PRO A 97 -2.36 9.87 5.04
C PRO A 97 -2.87 9.32 3.71
N MET A 98 -2.03 8.65 2.91
CA MET A 98 -2.46 8.02 1.65
C MET A 98 -3.42 6.86 1.89
N VAL A 99 -3.10 5.99 2.85
CA VAL A 99 -3.95 4.86 3.22
C VAL A 99 -5.28 5.37 3.78
N VAL A 100 -5.25 6.38 4.65
CA VAL A 100 -6.47 7.03 5.16
C VAL A 100 -7.30 7.59 4.00
N ASN A 101 -6.68 8.27 3.02
CA ASN A 101 -7.40 8.77 1.84
C ASN A 101 -8.05 7.63 1.05
N ILE A 102 -7.33 6.53 0.77
CA ILE A 102 -7.87 5.35 0.07
C ILE A 102 -9.07 4.77 0.84
N PHE A 103 -8.97 4.65 2.17
CA PHE A 103 -10.09 4.18 2.99
C PHE A 103 -11.29 5.12 2.92
N LEU A 104 -11.06 6.44 3.02
CA LEU A 104 -12.14 7.43 2.93
C LEU A 104 -12.77 7.42 1.53
N PHE A 105 -11.98 7.24 0.47
CA PHE A 105 -12.49 7.08 -0.89
C PHE A 105 -13.47 5.91 -0.98
N HIS A 106 -13.12 4.73 -0.45
CA HIS A 106 -14.03 3.58 -0.48
C HIS A 106 -15.23 3.76 0.45
N VAL A 107 -15.07 4.40 1.62
CA VAL A 107 -16.19 4.60 2.54
C VAL A 107 -17.21 5.62 2.02
N PHE A 108 -16.74 6.70 1.38
CA PHE A 108 -17.60 7.81 0.96
C PHE A 108 -17.98 7.77 -0.52
N LEU A 109 -17.03 7.45 -1.40
CA LEU A 109 -17.19 7.58 -2.85
C LEU A 109 -17.43 6.24 -3.55
N GLU A 110 -16.94 5.13 -2.99
CA GLU A 110 -17.11 3.78 -3.57
C GLU A 110 -17.49 2.71 -2.52
N PRO A 111 -18.64 2.87 -1.82
CA PRO A 111 -19.04 1.98 -0.73
C PRO A 111 -19.42 0.56 -1.19
N SER A 112 -19.64 0.36 -2.49
CA SER A 112 -19.86 -0.96 -3.11
C SER A 112 -18.57 -1.77 -3.26
N GLY A 113 -17.40 -1.12 -3.13
CA GLY A 113 -16.08 -1.74 -3.31
C GLY A 113 -15.68 -1.94 -4.76
#